data_AF-A0A520EPB3-F1
#
_entry.id   AF-A0A520EPB3-F1
#
_cell.length_a   1.000
_cell.length_b   1.000
_cell.length_c   1.000
_cell.angle_alpha   90.00
_cell.angle_beta   90.00
_cell.angle_gamma   90.00
#
_symmetry.space_group_name_H-M   'P 1'
#
loop_
_entity.id
_entity.type
_entity.pdbx_description
1 polymer ?
#
loop_
_entity_poly.entity_id
_entity_poly.type
_entity_poly.pdbx_seq_one_letter_code
_entity_poly.pdbx_strand_id
1 'polypeptide(L)'
;LILMEANMFDFLNSILGFYANCGIAWIAVVASDIVFNKYILKLSPKVPEFRRGMLYNINPVGFGSMAVSAILSILVFFGAFGSAIKPYSPIVALVLALVLPPILAVATKGKYYLRRTDDGIDLPMFDEHGNPSDELVMCHVSGMEFERPDMIASNVPGPNGEKQYISSLSLSTDKTGEHILPPQ
;
A
#
# COMPACT_ATOMS: atom_id res chain seq x y z
N LEU A 1 27.69 -31.43 -19.03
CA LEU A 1 27.95 -32.40 -17.94
C LEU A 1 27.96 -31.72 -16.58
N ILE A 2 28.84 -30.73 -16.36
CA ILE A 2 29.02 -30.03 -15.07
C ILE A 2 27.71 -29.50 -14.44
N LEU A 3 26.80 -28.91 -15.21
CA LEU A 3 25.51 -28.40 -14.69
C LEU A 3 24.56 -29.52 -14.22
N MET A 4 24.61 -30.70 -14.85
CA MET A 4 23.80 -31.85 -14.44
C MET A 4 24.42 -32.56 -13.23
N GLU A 5 25.76 -32.65 -13.17
CA GLU A 5 26.50 -33.18 -12.01
C GLU A 5 26.42 -32.26 -10.78
N ALA A 6 26.31 -30.94 -10.98
CA ALA A 6 26.11 -29.95 -9.93
C ALA A 6 24.65 -29.86 -9.43
N ASN A 7 23.79 -30.79 -9.87
CA ASN A 7 22.40 -30.88 -9.43
C ASN A 7 21.59 -29.58 -9.64
N MET A 8 21.78 -28.94 -10.80
CA MET A 8 21.14 -27.67 -11.16
C MET A 8 19.61 -27.71 -11.03
N PHE A 9 18.96 -28.87 -11.27
CA PHE A 9 17.51 -28.99 -11.13
C PHE A 9 17.04 -28.83 -9.69
N ASP A 10 17.73 -29.40 -8.71
CA ASP A 10 17.39 -29.23 -7.29
C ASP A 10 17.62 -27.80 -6.82
N PHE A 11 18.65 -27.14 -7.32
CA PHE A 11 18.91 -25.72 -7.05
C PHE A 11 17.81 -24.82 -7.64
N LEU A 12 17.45 -25.03 -8.92
CA LEU A 12 16.36 -24.29 -9.56
C LEU A 12 15.02 -24.51 -8.86
N ASN A 13 14.70 -25.75 -8.48
CA ASN A 13 13.49 -26.05 -7.70
C ASN A 13 13.48 -25.33 -6.35
N SER A 14 14.63 -25.24 -5.67
CA SER A 14 14.76 -24.54 -4.40
C SER A 14 14.52 -23.04 -4.53
N ILE A 15 15.10 -22.41 -5.56
CA ILE A 15 14.89 -20.98 -5.84
C ILE A 15 13.44 -20.74 -6.26
N LEU A 16 12.88 -21.56 -7.15
CA LEU A 16 11.52 -21.39 -7.63
C LEU A 16 10.50 -21.56 -6.49
N GLY A 17 10.72 -22.53 -5.60
CA GLY A 17 9.93 -22.73 -4.40
C GLY A 17 10.01 -21.56 -3.43
N PHE A 18 11.20 -20.98 -3.23
CA PHE A 18 11.38 -19.77 -2.44
C PHE A 18 10.58 -18.58 -3.02
N TYR A 19 10.72 -18.31 -4.32
CA TYR A 19 10.00 -17.23 -4.99
C TYR A 19 8.47 -17.45 -4.98
N ALA A 20 8.02 -18.69 -5.18
CA ALA A 20 6.60 -19.03 -5.16
C ALA A 20 5.95 -18.74 -3.81
N ASN A 21 6.62 -19.06 -2.69
CA ASN A 21 6.11 -18.76 -1.35
C ASN A 21 5.94 -17.25 -1.12
N CYS A 22 6.91 -16.43 -1.56
CA CYS A 22 6.81 -14.97 -1.49
C CYS A 22 5.66 -14.43 -2.36
N GLY A 23 5.51 -14.95 -3.58
CA GLY A 23 4.45 -14.54 -4.50
C GLY A 23 3.05 -14.86 -3.97
N ILE A 24 2.88 -16.05 -3.39
CA ILE A 24 1.62 -16.46 -2.75
C ILE A 24 1.31 -15.54 -1.57
N ALA A 25 2.28 -15.27 -0.70
CA ALA A 25 2.08 -14.37 0.44
C ALA A 25 1.64 -12.96 -0.03
N TRP A 26 2.26 -12.42 -1.06
CA TRP A 26 1.91 -11.11 -1.60
C TRP A 26 0.50 -11.06 -2.19
N ILE A 27 0.18 -11.97 -3.13
CA ILE A 27 -1.13 -11.98 -3.80
C ILE A 27 -2.26 -12.27 -2.80
N ALA A 28 -2.05 -13.24 -1.89
CA ALA A 28 -3.07 -13.61 -0.92
C ALA A 28 -3.33 -12.50 0.11
N VAL A 29 -2.29 -11.76 0.55
CA VAL A 29 -2.48 -10.61 1.45
C VAL A 29 -3.27 -9.51 0.77
N VAL A 30 -2.96 -9.18 -0.49
CA VAL A 30 -3.70 -8.16 -1.26
C VAL A 30 -5.16 -8.60 -1.43
N ALA A 31 -5.40 -9.84 -1.82
CA ALA A 31 -6.76 -10.38 -1.97
C ALA A 31 -7.53 -10.36 -0.64
N SER A 32 -6.89 -10.77 0.46
CA SER A 32 -7.45 -10.75 1.80
C SER A 32 -7.81 -9.33 2.25
N ASP A 33 -6.92 -8.36 2.05
CA ASP A 33 -7.17 -6.96 2.40
C ASP A 33 -8.37 -6.38 1.63
N ILE A 34 -8.48 -6.69 0.33
CA ILE A 34 -9.62 -6.26 -0.48
C ILE A 34 -10.92 -6.92 0.02
N VAL A 35 -10.96 -8.24 0.17
CA VAL A 35 -12.18 -8.95 0.56
C VAL A 35 -12.61 -8.59 1.97
N PHE A 36 -11.70 -8.70 2.95
CA PHE A 36 -12.05 -8.53 4.35
C PHE A 36 -12.03 -7.06 4.79
N ASN A 37 -10.95 -6.33 4.55
CA ASN A 37 -10.80 -4.98 5.12
C ASN A 37 -11.60 -3.92 4.36
N LYS A 38 -11.67 -4.04 3.03
CA LYS A 38 -12.41 -3.10 2.18
C LYS A 38 -13.90 -3.43 2.08
N TYR A 39 -14.28 -4.68 1.79
CA TYR A 39 -15.70 -5.02 1.57
C TYR A 39 -16.46 -5.46 2.83
N ILE A 40 -15.87 -6.32 3.67
CA ILE A 40 -16.58 -6.88 4.84
C ILE A 40 -16.54 -5.93 6.04
N LEU A 41 -15.34 -5.53 6.46
CA LEU A 41 -15.12 -4.70 7.67
C LEU A 41 -15.31 -3.21 7.41
N LYS A 42 -15.30 -2.77 6.15
CA LYS A 42 -15.44 -1.35 5.73
C LYS A 42 -14.45 -0.40 6.44
N LEU A 43 -13.30 -0.92 6.86
CA LEU A 43 -12.23 -0.15 7.50
C LEU A 43 -11.34 0.54 6.48
N SER A 44 -11.27 -0.01 5.27
CA SER A 44 -10.51 0.56 4.15
C SER A 44 -11.45 1.37 3.24
N PRO A 45 -11.03 2.56 2.76
CA PRO A 45 -11.84 3.41 1.89
C PRO A 45 -12.18 2.70 0.57
N LYS A 46 -13.41 2.91 0.11
CA LYS A 46 -13.89 2.29 -1.14
C LYS A 46 -13.21 2.90 -2.38
N VAL A 47 -13.02 4.21 -2.37
CA VAL A 47 -12.31 4.94 -3.41
C VAL A 47 -10.81 4.79 -3.16
N PRO A 48 -10.03 4.27 -4.12
CA PRO A 48 -8.58 4.21 -4.00
C PRO A 48 -8.04 5.63 -3.99
N GLU A 49 -7.33 5.97 -2.92
CA GLU A 49 -6.57 7.21 -2.82
C GLU A 49 -5.15 6.96 -3.31
N PHE A 50 -4.58 7.87 -4.11
CA PHE A 50 -3.23 7.74 -4.67
C PHE A 50 -2.32 8.90 -4.28
N ARG A 51 -2.88 10.01 -3.77
CA ARG A 51 -2.10 11.21 -3.44
C ARG A 51 -1.22 10.96 -2.23
N ARG A 52 0.10 11.16 -2.41
CA ARG A 52 1.13 10.91 -1.37
C ARG A 52 0.86 11.63 -0.05
N GLY A 53 0.26 12.82 -0.06
CA GLY A 53 -0.05 13.57 1.16
C GLY A 53 -1.18 12.98 2.01
N MET A 54 -2.07 12.20 1.38
CA MET A 54 -3.24 11.58 2.00
C MET A 54 -2.97 10.15 2.50
N LEU A 55 -1.83 9.56 2.12
CA LEU A 55 -1.45 8.20 2.48
C LEU A 55 -0.26 8.18 3.45
N TYR A 56 -0.14 7.09 4.21
CA TYR A 56 1.10 6.79 4.92
C TYR A 56 2.09 6.12 3.97
N ASN A 57 3.39 6.38 4.18
CA ASN A 57 4.45 5.74 3.38
C ASN A 57 4.44 4.21 3.49
N ILE A 58 4.06 3.68 4.65
CA ILE A 58 3.98 2.24 4.91
C ILE A 58 2.68 1.95 5.62
N ASN A 59 1.87 1.05 5.06
CA ASN A 59 0.72 0.50 5.73
C ASN A 59 1.12 -0.81 6.46
N PRO A 60 1.18 -0.82 7.81
CA PRO A 60 1.56 -2.01 8.57
C PRO A 60 0.58 -3.17 8.41
N VAL A 61 -0.67 -2.91 8.02
CA VAL A 61 -1.68 -3.96 7.81
C VAL A 61 -1.29 -4.83 6.61
N GLY A 62 -1.12 -4.22 5.44
CA GLY A 62 -0.77 -4.94 4.22
C GLY A 62 0.70 -5.39 4.22
N PHE A 63 1.63 -4.45 4.37
CA PHE A 63 3.06 -4.75 4.27
C PHE A 63 3.53 -5.65 5.42
N GLY A 64 3.05 -5.40 6.65
CA GLY A 64 3.39 -6.23 7.81
C GLY A 64 2.87 -7.66 7.66
N SER A 65 1.62 -7.84 7.22
CA SER A 65 1.06 -9.17 6.96
C SER A 65 1.84 -9.92 5.89
N MET A 66 2.20 -9.24 4.79
CA MET A 66 2.99 -9.84 3.71
C MET A 66 4.36 -10.28 4.22
N ALA A 67 5.07 -9.41 4.94
CA ALA A 67 6.40 -9.70 5.46
C ALA A 67 6.38 -10.88 6.43
N VAL A 68 5.46 -10.88 7.40
CA VAL A 68 5.33 -11.98 8.38
C VAL A 68 4.96 -13.28 7.69
N SER A 69 4.00 -13.25 6.76
CA SER A 69 3.57 -14.42 6.01
C SER A 69 4.70 -15.01 5.16
N ALA A 70 5.44 -14.17 4.43
CA ALA A 70 6.57 -14.60 3.62
C ALA A 70 7.70 -15.18 4.48
N ILE A 71 8.12 -14.48 5.54
CA ILE A 71 9.21 -14.92 6.43
C ILE A 71 8.86 -16.27 7.09
N LEU A 72 7.66 -16.40 7.66
CA LEU A 72 7.24 -17.65 8.31
C LEU A 72 7.14 -18.80 7.30
N SER A 73 6.61 -18.54 6.11
CA SER A 73 6.57 -19.54 5.04
C SER A 73 7.97 -19.98 4.62
N ILE A 74 8.93 -19.06 4.51
CA ILE A 74 10.31 -19.37 4.16
C ILE A 74 10.97 -20.21 5.27
N LEU A 75 10.77 -19.86 6.54
CA LEU A 75 11.28 -20.65 7.67
C LEU A 75 10.74 -22.09 7.65
N VAL A 76 9.45 -22.27 7.32
CA VAL A 76 8.86 -23.60 7.11
C VAL A 76 9.49 -24.30 5.92
N PHE A 77 9.71 -23.61 4.80
CA PHE A 77 10.33 -24.17 3.59
C PHE A 77 11.74 -24.70 3.85
N PHE A 78 12.54 -24.02 4.68
CA PHE A 78 13.87 -24.49 5.10
C PHE A 78 13.82 -25.58 6.18
N GLY A 79 12.65 -25.88 6.75
CA GLY A 79 12.46 -26.95 7.72
C GLY A 79 12.72 -26.54 9.17
N ALA A 80 12.69 -25.25 9.50
CA ALA A 80 12.87 -24.76 10.88
C ALA A 80 11.83 -25.33 11.86
N PHE A 81 10.65 -25.72 11.36
CA PHE A 81 9.54 -26.30 12.13
C PHE A 81 9.43 -27.83 11.96
N GLY A 82 10.46 -28.49 11.44
CA GLY A 82 10.51 -29.94 11.23
C GLY A 82 10.04 -30.39 9.84
N SER A 83 10.27 -31.68 9.53
CA SER A 83 10.00 -32.27 8.21
C SER A 83 8.51 -32.42 7.89
N ALA A 84 7.65 -32.52 8.90
CA ALA A 84 6.22 -32.71 8.72
C ALA A 84 5.52 -31.51 8.06
N ILE A 85 5.93 -30.28 8.40
CA ILE A 85 5.27 -29.06 7.93
C ILE A 85 5.98 -28.47 6.68
N LYS A 86 7.24 -28.85 6.45
CA LYS A 86 8.07 -28.38 5.33
C LYS A 86 7.36 -28.37 3.95
N PRO A 87 6.66 -29.44 3.49
CA PRO A 87 5.99 -29.42 2.19
C PRO A 87 4.75 -28.52 2.15
N TYR A 88 4.23 -28.13 3.32
CA TYR A 88 3.05 -27.28 3.46
C TYR A 88 3.40 -25.79 3.58
N SER A 89 4.66 -25.39 3.32
CA SER A 89 5.06 -23.98 3.34
C SER A 89 4.11 -23.04 2.57
N PRO A 90 3.63 -23.38 1.35
CA PRO A 90 2.74 -22.49 0.62
C PRO A 90 1.37 -22.36 1.27
N ILE A 91 0.90 -23.42 1.94
CA ILE A 91 -0.36 -23.39 2.70
C ILE A 91 -0.20 -22.52 3.93
N VAL A 92 0.94 -22.59 4.61
CA VAL A 92 1.25 -21.71 5.75
C VAL A 92 1.25 -20.25 5.31
N ALA A 93 1.90 -19.91 4.19
CA ALA A 93 1.83 -18.57 3.61
C ALA A 93 0.37 -18.13 3.37
N LEU A 94 -0.42 -18.99 2.73
CA LEU A 94 -1.81 -18.66 2.39
C LEU A 94 -2.66 -18.41 3.65
N VAL A 95 -2.56 -19.29 4.65
CA VAL A 95 -3.33 -19.16 5.90
C VAL A 95 -2.95 -17.88 6.65
N LEU A 96 -1.65 -17.61 6.78
CA LEU A 96 -1.18 -16.37 7.42
C LEU A 96 -1.62 -15.13 6.65
N ALA A 97 -1.52 -15.16 5.32
CA ALA A 97 -1.97 -14.08 4.45
C ALA A 97 -3.48 -13.81 4.52
N LEU A 98 -4.29 -14.83 4.80
CA LEU A 98 -5.74 -14.66 4.98
C LEU A 98 -6.11 -14.12 6.37
N VAL A 99 -5.36 -14.51 7.40
CA VAL A 99 -5.70 -14.21 8.80
C VAL A 99 -5.07 -12.91 9.31
N LEU A 100 -3.83 -12.60 8.93
CA LEU A 100 -3.11 -11.42 9.44
C LEU A 100 -3.72 -10.09 9.00
N PRO A 101 -4.13 -9.87 7.72
CA PRO A 101 -4.70 -8.59 7.31
C PRO A 101 -5.96 -8.19 8.08
N PRO A 102 -6.98 -9.05 8.30
CA PRO A 102 -8.15 -8.65 9.10
C PRO A 102 -7.81 -8.43 10.57
N ILE A 103 -6.93 -9.24 11.17
CA ILE A 103 -6.50 -9.05 12.56
C ILE A 103 -5.80 -7.71 12.73
N LEU A 104 -4.83 -7.39 11.86
CA LEU A 104 -4.09 -6.14 11.94
C LEU A 104 -4.97 -4.93 11.60
N ALA A 105 -5.89 -5.03 10.65
CA ALA A 105 -6.83 -3.96 10.34
C ALA A 105 -7.74 -3.63 11.54
N VAL A 106 -8.26 -4.65 12.22
CA VAL A 106 -9.09 -4.49 13.43
C VAL A 106 -8.25 -3.92 14.57
N ALA A 107 -7.04 -4.46 14.81
CA ALA A 107 -6.15 -3.99 15.85
C ALA A 107 -5.73 -2.52 15.65
N THR A 108 -5.49 -2.12 14.40
CA THR A 108 -5.15 -0.73 14.04
C THR A 108 -6.36 0.17 13.82
N LYS A 109 -7.58 -0.38 13.90
CA LYS A 109 -8.86 0.32 13.65
C LYS A 109 -8.89 1.08 12.32
N GLY A 110 -8.18 0.57 11.31
CA GLY A 110 -8.08 1.21 9.99
C GLY A 110 -7.27 2.52 9.94
N LYS A 111 -6.59 2.92 11.03
CA LYS A 111 -5.88 4.21 11.14
C LYS A 111 -4.81 4.43 10.06
N TYR A 112 -4.24 3.36 9.51
CA TYR A 112 -3.13 3.46 8.55
C TYR A 112 -3.56 3.43 7.07
N TYR A 113 -4.86 3.37 6.78
CA TYR A 113 -5.32 3.43 5.38
C TYR A 113 -5.33 4.85 4.82
N LEU A 114 -5.71 5.83 5.64
CA LEU A 114 -5.70 7.25 5.28
C LEU A 114 -5.02 8.05 6.38
N ARG A 115 -4.12 8.94 5.97
CA ARG A 115 -3.41 9.85 6.87
C ARG A 115 -4.25 11.06 7.25
N ARG A 116 -5.22 11.40 6.39
CA ARG A 116 -6.16 12.52 6.54
C ARG A 116 -7.47 12.15 5.88
N THR A 117 -8.58 12.72 6.38
CA THR A 117 -9.90 12.58 5.76
C THR A 117 -10.21 13.72 4.80
N ASP A 118 -9.47 14.83 4.91
CA ASP A 118 -9.65 16.05 4.14
C ASP A 118 -8.33 16.56 3.55
N ASP A 119 -8.38 16.95 2.28
CA ASP A 119 -7.25 17.44 1.48
C ASP A 119 -7.04 18.96 1.60
N GLY A 120 -7.94 19.66 2.32
CA GLY A 120 -7.82 21.06 2.69
C GLY A 120 -8.25 22.06 1.60
N ILE A 121 -8.80 21.56 0.49
CA ILE A 121 -9.31 22.36 -0.62
C ILE A 121 -10.84 22.39 -0.54
N ASP A 122 -11.42 23.59 -0.42
CA ASP A 122 -12.86 23.82 -0.33
C ASP A 122 -13.55 23.83 -1.71
N LEU A 123 -13.20 22.83 -2.52
CA LEU A 123 -13.76 22.58 -3.84
C LEU A 123 -14.22 21.12 -3.91
N PRO A 124 -15.38 20.85 -4.51
CA PRO A 124 -15.93 19.50 -4.56
C PRO A 124 -15.02 18.57 -5.39
N MET A 125 -14.78 17.36 -4.89
CA MET A 125 -13.97 16.34 -5.58
C MET A 125 -14.67 15.80 -6.83
N PHE A 126 -16.00 15.74 -6.80
CA PHE A 126 -16.84 15.19 -7.85
C PHE A 126 -17.85 16.24 -8.34
N ASP A 127 -18.17 16.18 -9.63
CA ASP A 127 -19.22 16.99 -10.26
C ASP A 127 -20.63 16.51 -9.84
N GLU A 128 -21.67 17.18 -10.35
CA GLU A 128 -23.08 16.83 -10.11
C GLU A 128 -23.46 15.42 -10.61
N HIS A 129 -22.65 14.84 -11.50
CA HIS A 129 -22.85 13.52 -12.11
C HIS A 129 -22.02 12.42 -11.43
N GLY A 130 -21.20 12.76 -10.43
CA GLY A 130 -20.30 11.84 -9.73
C GLY A 130 -19.00 11.53 -10.49
N ASN A 131 -18.69 12.27 -11.55
CA ASN A 131 -17.38 12.21 -12.21
C ASN A 131 -16.36 13.07 -11.46
N PRO A 132 -15.05 12.81 -11.64
CA PRO A 132 -14.02 13.69 -11.08
C PRO A 132 -14.19 15.13 -11.60
N SER A 133 -14.07 16.12 -10.71
CA SER A 133 -14.22 17.54 -11.06
C SER A 133 -13.17 17.98 -12.07
N ASP A 134 -13.60 18.71 -13.12
CA ASP A 134 -12.75 19.30 -14.16
C ASP A 134 -12.20 20.69 -13.78
N GLU A 135 -12.47 21.15 -12.55
CA GLU A 135 -11.95 22.41 -12.05
C GLU A 135 -10.42 22.40 -12.03
N LEU A 136 -9.83 23.40 -12.67
CA LEU A 136 -8.39 23.57 -12.76
C LEU A 136 -7.87 24.40 -11.60
N VAL A 137 -6.90 23.84 -10.89
CA VAL A 137 -6.20 24.51 -9.78
C VAL A 137 -4.72 24.66 -10.13
N MET A 138 -4.18 25.84 -9.89
CA MET A 138 -2.76 26.14 -10.14
C MET A 138 -1.87 25.51 -9.07
N CYS A 139 -0.89 24.71 -9.49
CA CYS A 139 0.17 24.21 -8.61
C CYS A 139 1.23 25.30 -8.40
N HIS A 140 1.44 25.72 -7.16
CA HIS A 140 2.40 26.79 -6.85
C HIS A 140 3.87 26.40 -7.09
N VAL A 141 4.20 25.11 -7.12
CA VAL A 141 5.58 24.62 -7.34
C VAL A 141 5.91 24.54 -8.83
N SER A 142 5.01 23.96 -9.62
CA SER A 142 5.27 23.75 -11.05
C SER A 142 4.77 24.90 -11.93
N GLY A 143 3.89 25.76 -11.42
CA GLY A 143 3.23 26.82 -12.19
C GLY A 143 2.31 26.29 -13.30
N MET A 144 1.84 25.05 -13.16
CA MET A 144 0.93 24.40 -14.10
C MET A 144 -0.41 24.16 -13.44
N GLU A 145 -1.47 24.17 -14.24
CA GLU A 145 -2.83 23.85 -13.81
C GLU A 145 -3.08 22.35 -13.89
N PHE A 146 -3.73 21.82 -12.86
CA PHE A 146 -4.14 20.42 -12.78
C PHE A 146 -5.60 20.34 -12.34
N GLU A 147 -6.26 19.24 -12.66
CA GLU A 147 -7.63 18.97 -12.24
C GLU A 147 -7.72 18.82 -10.71
N ARG A 148 -8.84 19.23 -10.13
CA ARG A 148 -9.12 19.18 -8.69
C ARG A 148 -8.82 17.82 -8.02
N PRO A 149 -9.09 16.65 -8.63
CA PRO A 149 -8.74 15.34 -8.07
C PRO A 149 -7.24 15.10 -7.91
N ASP A 150 -6.39 15.81 -8.66
CA ASP A 150 -4.93 15.68 -8.57
C ASP A 150 -4.29 16.65 -7.58
N MET A 151 -5.08 17.49 -6.91
CA MET A 151 -4.60 18.60 -6.12
C MET A 151 -4.81 18.40 -4.62
N ILE A 152 -3.89 18.95 -3.81
CA ILE A 152 -3.96 18.97 -2.35
C ILE A 152 -3.48 20.33 -1.82
N ALA A 153 -3.98 20.77 -0.67
CA ALA A 153 -3.46 21.98 -0.05
C ALA A 153 -2.02 21.79 0.45
N SER A 154 -1.19 22.79 0.20
CA SER A 154 0.19 22.87 0.69
C SER A 154 0.19 23.24 2.17
N ASN A 155 1.07 22.62 2.94
CA ASN A 155 1.34 23.03 4.33
C ASN A 155 2.08 24.39 4.39
N VAL A 156 2.78 24.77 3.32
CA VAL A 156 3.45 26.07 3.21
C VAL A 156 2.44 27.11 2.70
N PRO A 157 2.15 28.18 3.47
CA PRO A 157 1.30 29.26 3.01
C PRO A 157 2.04 30.17 2.03
N GLY A 158 1.29 30.90 1.20
CA GLY A 158 1.87 31.88 0.30
C GLY A 158 2.43 33.12 1.01
N PRO A 159 3.10 34.02 0.28
CA PRO A 159 3.76 35.21 0.84
C PRO A 159 2.83 36.10 1.68
N ASN A 160 1.53 36.09 1.37
CA ASN A 160 0.49 36.88 2.03
C ASN A 160 -0.39 36.05 3.00
N GLY A 161 0.02 34.82 3.34
CA GLY A 161 -0.77 33.91 4.19
C GLY A 161 -1.92 33.19 3.46
N GLU A 162 -1.97 33.29 2.13
CA GLU A 162 -2.95 32.59 1.30
C GLU A 162 -2.71 31.07 1.27
N LYS A 163 -3.80 30.30 1.15
CA LYS A 163 -3.69 28.85 0.94
C LYS A 163 -3.12 28.60 -0.44
N GLN A 164 -2.03 27.84 -0.50
CA GLN A 164 -1.45 27.38 -1.74
C GLN A 164 -1.84 25.92 -2.00
N TYR A 165 -1.88 25.55 -3.27
CA TYR A 165 -2.20 24.20 -3.71
C TYR A 165 -1.01 23.58 -4.43
N ILE A 166 -0.85 22.27 -4.27
CA ILE A 166 0.23 21.50 -4.87
C ILE A 166 -0.36 20.27 -5.55
N SER A 167 0.20 19.90 -6.71
CA SER A 167 -0.22 18.70 -7.41
C SER A 167 0.36 17.45 -6.78
N SER A 168 -0.36 16.34 -6.94
CA SER A 168 0.04 14.99 -6.53
C SER A 168 1.40 14.60 -7.12
N LEU A 169 1.69 15.04 -8.34
CA LEU A 169 2.96 14.84 -9.03
C LEU A 169 4.11 15.58 -8.34
N SER A 170 3.96 16.89 -8.11
CA SER A 170 4.99 17.69 -7.43
C SER A 170 5.24 17.17 -6.01
N LEU A 171 4.18 16.78 -5.30
CA LEU A 171 4.29 16.20 -3.95
C LEU A 171 4.98 14.83 -3.96
N SER A 172 4.80 14.05 -5.03
CA SER A 172 5.48 12.75 -5.18
C SER A 172 6.98 12.91 -5.38
N THR A 173 7.41 14.01 -6.02
CA THR A 173 8.82 14.36 -6.20
C THR A 173 9.43 15.11 -5.02
N ASP A 174 8.60 15.59 -4.08
CA ASP A 174 9.07 16.29 -2.89
C ASP A 174 9.85 15.33 -1.97
N LYS A 175 11.10 15.71 -1.67
CA LYS A 175 11.99 14.99 -0.76
C LYS A 175 12.08 15.65 0.61
N THR A 176 11.74 16.94 0.72
CA THR A 176 11.80 17.67 2.00
C THR A 176 10.56 17.38 2.84
N GLY A 177 9.41 17.16 2.18
CA GLY A 177 8.14 16.88 2.82
C GLY A 177 7.52 18.12 3.48
N GLU A 178 8.05 19.31 3.17
CA GLU A 178 7.62 20.59 3.73
C GLU A 178 6.18 20.95 3.32
N HIS A 179 5.78 20.54 2.12
CA HIS A 179 4.45 20.79 1.57
C HIS A 179 3.39 19.81 2.08
N ILE A 180 3.78 18.74 2.77
CA ILE A 180 2.88 17.70 3.24
C ILE A 180 2.12 18.20 4.49
N LEU A 181 0.79 18.29 4.41
CA LEU A 181 -0.07 18.62 5.55
C LEU A 181 0.15 17.66 6.74
N PRO A 182 -0.02 18.09 8.00
CA PRO A 182 0.11 17.22 9.17
C PRO A 182 -0.96 16.11 9.17
N PRO A 183 -0.74 14.96 9.83
CA PRO A 183 -1.76 13.92 9.96
C PRO A 183 -2.94 14.38 10.83
N GLN A 184 -4.13 13.80 10.62
CA GLN A 184 -5.35 14.01 11.42
C GLN A 184 -5.64 12.82 12.34
#